data_AF-A0A7J5HFU9-F1
#
_entry.id   AF-A0A7J5HFU9-F1
#
_cell.length_a   1.000
_cell.length_b   1.000
_cell.length_c   1.000
_cell.angle_alpha   90.00
_cell.angle_beta   90.00
_cell.angle_gamma   90.00
#
_symmetry.space_group_name_H-M   'P 1'
#
loop_
_entity.id
_entity.type
_entity.pdbx_description
1 polymer ?
#
loop_
_entity_poly.entity_id
_entity_poly.type
_entity_poly.pdbx_seq_one_letter_code
_entity_poly.pdbx_strand_id
1 'polypeptide(L)'
;MIFAPHILQVKVITPMDKDEFGRPIPGTGGESWQDICRCRCDDVSAEKKVSINGALYDFKYKVVFDKPSKVEAGAEVRCLNADGSIRGEGVAKSPLETNYFSYRVIWLE
;
A
#
# COMPACT_ATOMS: atom_id res chain seq x y z
N MET A 1 -5.63 -1.35 -16.26
CA MET A 1 -5.11 0.02 -16.26
C MET A 1 -4.17 0.22 -17.46
N ILE A 2 -4.17 1.38 -18.13
CA ILE A 2 -3.37 1.57 -19.37
C ILE A 2 -1.89 1.87 -19.07
N PHE A 3 -1.56 2.39 -17.87
CA PHE A 3 -0.19 2.74 -17.49
C PHE A 3 0.07 2.48 -15.99
N ALA A 4 0.97 1.54 -15.68
CA ALA A 4 1.34 1.13 -14.31
C ALA A 4 2.85 0.83 -14.24
N PRO A 5 3.71 1.87 -14.14
CA PRO A 5 5.15 1.72 -14.24
C PRO A 5 5.82 1.29 -12.92
N HIS A 6 5.09 1.27 -11.81
CA HIS A 6 5.63 0.98 -10.48
C HIS A 6 5.20 -0.40 -9.97
N ILE A 7 5.89 -0.91 -8.94
CA ILE A 7 5.52 -2.13 -8.22
C ILE A 7 4.99 -1.72 -6.84
N LEU A 8 3.78 -2.16 -6.50
CA LEU A 8 3.17 -1.98 -5.20
C LEU A 8 3.57 -3.12 -4.27
N GLN A 9 4.17 -2.79 -3.14
CA GLN A 9 4.48 -3.72 -2.06
C GLN A 9 3.70 -3.38 -0.79
N VAL A 10 3.26 -4.41 -0.07
CA VAL A 10 2.71 -4.28 1.28
C VAL A 10 3.73 -4.80 2.29
N LYS A 11 3.81 -4.16 3.45
CA LYS A 11 4.58 -4.68 4.57
C LYS A 11 3.80 -5.82 5.24
N VAL A 12 4.45 -6.96 5.38
CA VAL A 12 3.90 -8.15 6.05
C VAL A 12 4.70 -8.37 7.32
N ILE A 13 4.02 -8.31 8.45
CA ILE A 13 4.59 -8.59 9.78
C ILE A 13 4.29 -10.05 10.10
N THR A 14 5.34 -10.86 10.13
CA THR A 14 5.23 -12.27 10.55
C THR A 14 5.44 -12.33 12.06
N PRO A 15 4.42 -12.76 12.84
CA PRO A 15 4.59 -12.92 14.28
C PRO A 15 5.64 -13.99 14.59
N MET A 16 6.29 -13.87 15.74
CA MET A 16 7.21 -14.92 16.20
C MET A 16 6.46 -16.22 16.39
N ASP A 17 7.03 -17.30 15.86
CA ASP A 17 6.51 -18.64 16.06
C ASP A 17 6.68 -19.07 17.52
N LYS A 18 5.84 -19.98 17.99
CA LYS A 18 5.86 -20.46 19.38
C LYS A 18 6.28 -21.91 19.43
N ASP A 19 7.18 -22.24 20.35
CA ASP A 19 7.55 -23.62 20.62
C ASP A 19 6.39 -24.42 21.26
N GLU A 20 6.59 -25.72 21.47
CA GLU A 20 5.61 -26.63 22.10
C GLU A 20 5.19 -26.20 23.53
N PHE A 21 5.91 -25.26 24.14
CA PHE A 21 5.63 -24.68 25.46
C PHE A 21 5.04 -23.26 25.38
N GLY A 22 4.72 -22.77 24.18
CA GLY A 22 4.12 -21.45 23.93
C GLY A 22 5.10 -20.27 23.99
N ARG A 23 6.42 -20.53 24.01
CA ARG A 23 7.45 -19.49 24.10
C ARG A 23 7.83 -19.02 22.68
N PRO A 24 8.03 -17.71 22.47
CA PRO A 24 8.42 -17.20 21.17
C PRO A 24 9.82 -17.68 20.79
N ILE A 25 9.98 -18.24 19.58
CA ILE A 25 11.24 -18.70 19.03
C ILE A 25 11.98 -17.49 18.43
N PRO A 26 13.13 -17.08 18.97
CA PRO A 26 13.90 -15.96 18.43
C PRO A 26 14.28 -16.19 16.96
N GLY A 27 14.10 -15.19 16.11
CA GLY A 27 14.49 -15.24 14.70
C GLY A 27 13.45 -15.84 13.74
N THR A 28 12.28 -16.27 14.23
CA THR A 28 11.16 -16.75 13.37
C THR A 28 10.20 -15.64 12.95
N GLY A 29 10.13 -14.55 13.72
CA GLY A 29 9.35 -13.36 13.37
C GLY A 29 10.18 -12.33 12.61
N GLY A 30 9.51 -11.52 11.79
CA GLY A 30 10.18 -10.49 11.01
C GLY A 30 9.23 -9.61 10.20
N GLU A 31 9.77 -8.49 9.73
CA GLU A 31 9.11 -7.61 8.78
C GLU A 31 9.63 -7.95 7.38
N SER A 32 8.72 -8.14 6.43
CA SER A 32 9.05 -8.38 5.03
C SER A 32 8.15 -7.53 4.12
N TRP A 33 8.60 -7.31 2.90
CA TRP A 33 7.82 -6.62 1.88
C TRP A 33 7.38 -7.61 0.82
N GLN A 34 6.09 -7.63 0.51
CA GLN A 34 5.50 -8.54 -0.45
C GLN A 34 5.00 -7.78 -1.67
N ASP A 35 5.40 -8.22 -2.86
CA ASP A 35 4.92 -7.72 -4.15
C ASP A 35 3.44 -8.07 -4.34
N ILE A 36 2.60 -7.04 -4.52
CA ILE A 36 1.16 -7.20 -4.69
C ILE A 36 0.78 -7.17 -6.17
N CYS A 37 1.17 -6.10 -6.88
CA CYS A 37 0.85 -5.89 -8.29
C CYS A 37 1.63 -4.70 -8.86
N ARG A 38 1.46 -4.45 -10.17
CA ARG A 38 1.88 -3.18 -10.78
C ARG A 38 0.89 -2.08 -10.44
N CYS A 39 1.39 -0.88 -10.21
CA CYS A 39 0.59 0.30 -9.89
C CYS A 39 1.11 1.57 -10.59
N ARG A 40 0.30 2.62 -10.53
CA ARG A 40 0.73 4.00 -10.76
C ARG A 40 0.69 4.74 -9.44
N CYS A 41 1.81 5.33 -9.05
CA CYS A 41 1.94 6.20 -7.90
C CYS A 41 2.08 7.63 -8.43
N ASP A 42 1.08 8.46 -8.18
CA ASP A 42 1.10 9.88 -8.47
C ASP A 42 1.46 10.62 -7.17
N ASP A 43 2.50 11.46 -7.23
CA ASP A 43 2.84 12.38 -6.15
C ASP A 43 1.90 13.57 -6.20
N VAL A 44 1.10 13.71 -5.15
CA VAL A 44 0.04 14.72 -5.01
C VAL A 44 0.31 15.63 -3.81
N SER A 45 1.51 15.55 -3.22
CA SER A 45 1.92 16.34 -2.05
C SER A 45 1.85 17.85 -2.26
N ALA A 46 1.90 18.32 -3.51
CA ALA A 46 1.72 19.72 -3.87
C ALA A 46 0.24 20.15 -4.05
N GLU A 47 -0.69 19.20 -4.12
CA GLU A 47 -2.12 19.47 -4.32
C GLU A 47 -2.82 19.81 -3.00
N LYS A 48 -3.83 20.68 -3.05
CA LYS A 48 -4.62 21.04 -1.87
C LYS A 48 -5.33 19.81 -1.30
N LYS A 49 -5.32 19.70 0.03
CA LYS A 49 -6.04 18.73 0.87
C LYS A 49 -7.22 18.07 0.17
N VAL A 50 -7.18 16.75 0.07
CA VAL A 50 -8.25 15.95 -0.54
C VAL A 50 -9.41 15.88 0.44
N SER A 51 -10.60 16.33 0.02
CA SER A 51 -11.82 16.14 0.80
C SER A 51 -12.40 14.76 0.52
N ILE A 52 -12.37 13.87 1.51
CA ILE A 52 -13.08 12.58 1.46
C ILE A 52 -14.22 12.65 2.48
N ASN A 53 -15.46 12.54 2.00
CA ASN A 53 -16.68 12.61 2.84
C ASN A 53 -16.76 13.85 3.75
N GLY A 54 -16.21 14.99 3.31
CA GLY A 54 -16.23 16.25 4.07
C GLY A 54 -15.06 16.45 5.05
N ALA A 55 -14.20 15.43 5.24
CA ALA A 55 -12.95 15.57 5.99
C ALA A 55 -11.78 15.86 5.03
N LEU A 56 -10.97 16.86 5.38
CA LEU A 56 -9.79 17.25 4.62
C LEU A 56 -8.59 16.43 5.07
N TYR A 57 -8.02 15.68 4.15
CA TYR A 57 -6.82 14.88 4.37
C TYR A 57 -5.65 15.42 3.56
N ASP A 58 -4.46 15.36 4.15
CA ASP A 58 -3.20 15.76 3.51
C ASP A 58 -2.49 14.48 3.07
N PHE A 59 -2.87 13.97 1.89
CA PHE A 59 -2.23 12.78 1.32
C PHE A 59 -1.05 13.18 0.46
N LYS A 60 0.04 12.42 0.55
CA LYS A 60 1.24 12.65 -0.25
C LYS A 60 1.18 11.92 -1.59
N TYR A 61 0.60 10.72 -1.60
CA TYR A 61 0.56 9.87 -2.79
C TYR A 61 -0.83 9.34 -3.07
N LYS A 62 -1.16 9.27 -4.36
CA LYS A 62 -2.33 8.56 -4.88
C LYS A 62 -1.84 7.33 -5.64
N VAL A 63 -2.26 6.15 -5.21
CA VAL A 63 -1.85 4.89 -5.85
C VAL A 63 -3.05 4.21 -6.48
N VAL A 64 -2.92 3.89 -7.76
CA VAL A 64 -3.95 3.22 -8.56
C VAL A 64 -3.41 1.89 -9.08
N PHE A 65 -4.20 0.82 -8.93
CA PHE A 65 -3.82 -0.54 -9.29
C PHE A 65 -5.02 -1.39 -9.71
N ASP A 66 -4.81 -2.43 -10.52
CA ASP A 66 -5.89 -3.28 -11.04
C ASP A 66 -6.41 -4.30 -10.00
N LYS A 67 -7.69 -4.69 -10.13
CA LYS A 67 -8.28 -5.84 -9.43
C LYS A 67 -7.67 -7.15 -9.99
N PRO A 68 -7.62 -8.26 -9.22
CA PRO A 68 -8.27 -8.52 -7.94
C PRO A 68 -7.46 -8.14 -6.70
N SER A 69 -6.24 -7.62 -6.86
CA SER A 69 -5.36 -7.25 -5.75
C SER A 69 -6.08 -6.34 -4.74
N LYS A 70 -5.78 -6.55 -3.45
CA LYS A 70 -6.38 -5.80 -2.34
C LYS A 70 -5.28 -5.30 -1.42
N VAL A 71 -5.44 -4.06 -0.96
CA VAL A 71 -4.65 -3.46 0.10
C VAL A 71 -5.64 -2.97 1.14
N GLU A 72 -5.44 -3.40 2.39
CA GLU A 72 -6.32 -3.02 3.49
C GLU A 72 -5.99 -1.62 4.01
N ALA A 73 -7.00 -0.93 4.54
CA ALA A 73 -6.77 0.34 5.23
C ALA A 73 -5.90 0.10 6.47
N GLY A 74 -4.87 0.93 6.65
CA GLY A 74 -3.89 0.79 7.72
C GLY A 74 -2.66 -0.04 7.37
N ALA A 75 -2.63 -0.70 6.20
CA ALA A 75 -1.44 -1.40 5.75
C ALA A 75 -0.33 -0.39 5.37
N GLU A 76 0.90 -0.65 5.82
CA GLU A 76 2.09 0.05 5.33
C GLU A 76 2.40 -0.43 3.91
N VAL A 77 2.50 0.50 2.97
CA VAL A 77 2.76 0.21 1.57
C VAL A 77 3.85 1.09 1.00
N ARG A 78 4.55 0.56 0.00
CA ARG A 78 5.51 1.33 -0.80
C ARG A 78 5.37 1.01 -2.27
N CYS A 79 5.63 2.01 -3.10
CA CYS A 79 5.68 1.92 -4.55
C CYS A 79 7.15 2.00 -4.98
N LEU A 80 7.61 1.02 -5.74
CA LEU A 80 8.96 0.99 -6.29
C LEU A 80 8.95 1.38 -7.77
N ASN A 81 9.93 2.16 -8.19
CA ASN A 81 10.24 2.35 -9.61
C ASN A 81 10.80 1.06 -10.22
N ALA A 82 10.90 1.01 -11.55
CA ALA A 82 11.47 -0.13 -12.26
C ALA A 82 12.95 -0.41 -11.89
N ASP A 83 13.69 0.61 -11.45
CA ASP A 83 15.07 0.49 -10.96
C ASP A 83 15.18 0.04 -9.50
N GLY A 84 14.05 -0.12 -8.79
CA GLY A 84 14.00 -0.53 -7.39
C GLY A 84 14.05 0.61 -6.37
N SER A 85 14.24 1.87 -6.79
CA SER A 85 14.09 3.02 -5.88
C SER A 85 12.66 3.20 -5.40
N ILE A 86 12.51 3.70 -4.17
CA ILE A 86 11.20 3.99 -3.59
C ILE A 86 10.65 5.28 -4.21
N ARG A 87 9.53 5.16 -4.92
CA ARG A 87 8.80 6.30 -5.50
C ARG A 87 7.95 7.01 -4.45
N GLY A 88 7.33 6.24 -3.55
CA GLY A 88 6.48 6.74 -2.49
C GLY A 88 6.15 5.63 -1.50
N GLU A 89 6.04 5.98 -0.24
CA GLU A 89 5.75 5.07 0.88
C GLU A 89 4.78 5.77 1.83
N GLY A 90 3.92 5.00 2.50
CA GLY A 90 3.02 5.51 3.52
C GLY A 90 1.99 4.49 3.95
N VAL A 91 1.09 4.94 4.83
CA VAL A 91 0.00 4.09 5.33
C VAL A 91 -1.22 4.24 4.43
N ALA A 92 -1.77 3.13 3.95
CA ALA A 92 -2.94 3.15 3.07
C ALA A 92 -4.19 3.64 3.81
N LYS A 93 -4.78 4.74 3.33
CA LYS A 93 -6.05 5.29 3.80
C LYS A 93 -7.08 5.24 2.69
N SER A 94 -8.28 4.75 3.03
CA SER A 94 -9.48 4.73 2.19
C SER A 94 -9.32 3.99 0.84
N PRO A 95 -9.43 2.65 0.83
CA PRO A 95 -9.55 1.90 -0.42
C PRO A 95 -10.91 2.22 -1.06
N LEU A 96 -10.92 3.15 -2.01
CA LEU A 96 -12.10 3.42 -2.83
C LEU A 96 -12.17 2.34 -3.91
N GLU A 97 -13.17 1.48 -3.81
CA GLU A 97 -13.49 0.52 -4.86
C GLU A 97 -14.49 1.15 -5.83
N THR A 98 -14.11 1.24 -7.10
CA THR A 98 -15.08 1.56 -8.15
C THR A 98 -15.79 0.28 -8.57
N ASN A 99 -17.13 0.32 -8.60
CA ASN A 99 -17.95 -0.84 -8.96
C ASN A 99 -17.89 -1.15 -10.46
N TYR A 100 -17.74 -0.12 -11.28
CA TYR A 100 -17.74 -0.23 -12.75
C TYR A 100 -16.35 -0.46 -13.35
N PHE A 101 -15.31 0.16 -12.80
CA PHE A 101 -13.96 0.04 -13.31
C PHE A 101 -13.17 -1.07 -12.58
N SER A 102 -12.34 -1.79 -13.33
CA SER A 102 -11.53 -2.91 -12.81
C SER A 102 -10.25 -2.46 -12.08
N TYR A 103 -10.25 -1.27 -11.47
CA TYR A 103 -9.13 -0.76 -10.69
C TYR A 103 -9.57 -0.27 -9.30
N ARG A 104 -8.60 -0.19 -8.39
CA ARG A 104 -8.72 0.34 -7.03
C ARG A 104 -7.82 1.56 -6.88
N VAL A 105 -8.20 2.44 -5.94
CA VAL A 105 -7.40 3.60 -5.55
C VAL A 105 -7.19 3.58 -4.04
N ILE A 106 -5.95 3.80 -3.62
CA ILE A 106 -5.59 4.06 -2.22
C ILE A 106 -4.84 5.39 -2.15
N TRP A 107 -4.97 6.06 -1.01
CA TRP A 107 -4.22 7.27 -0.71
C TRP A 107 -3.22 6.99 0.41
N LEU A 108 -2.02 7.56 0.31
CA LEU A 108 -0.95 7.37 1.30
C LEU A 108 -0.70 8.67 2.06
N GLU A 109 -0.57 8.54 3.37
CA GLU A 109 -0.13 9.57 4.31
C GLU A 109 1.34 9.39 4.68
#